data_AF-A0A2H0WD76-F1
#
_entry.id   AF-A0A2H0WD76-F1
#
_cell.length_a   1.000
_cell.length_b   1.000
_cell.length_c   1.000
_cell.angle_alpha   90.00
_cell.angle_beta   90.00
_cell.angle_gamma   90.00
#
_symmetry.space_group_name_H-M   'P 1'
#
loop_
_entity.id
_entity.type
_entity.pdbx_description
1 polymer ?
#
loop_
_entity_poly.entity_id
_entity_poly.type
_entity_poly.pdbx_seq_one_letter_code
_entity_poly.pdbx_strand_id
1 'polypeptide(L)'
;MGPNRAQGLVGIFVRQSRQIGLTKGGILTEESYLEVFGMSQIWLLIVVSFLMFTACSSKPLVADYVSDPIFPVSSKRQPTAEGREQWWTASEKQVLTAVCRKSLPTSDREIQQYFQNLPKDPSFEPGGVITVSGITFKNEREDLIEAFSMLMSKGKEDEKPEVPPLVAERFKQAKTCSKVLCAVKNIFGAQTGPKMLFLMHRFSINTSPYSWTHADLFYSAELDDVIRSLELLPEGQLPFSFNQKLIRFKRGFTRVDNSPNVVANASIELFDSWTEHSSAYRQYTLFHEFAHNAAYGVFGNLDGKKEWLKTSPWDQEIMAKYLALKQSPENETFVSGYAKTNPWEDFAESSTAYRFNPELLKKDSMDKYKYIRYLSMNGREYNEVKDCQKETSVEKLQKSLKQKPVTFTMAEKKAIQDNCELSFSAILRQGWPASFFRQCVNFEATIVWKDKVQTEFPDIVPNEYFDTRLKWSRFEFPALVKELRQQLAQKNAQWFVDHISPKRSCRDQPKMQFVSGQGNWWYKTENYTRYNYSYGEEPGVVQICTEARKRSTSAGLKDYLYLIQRRFLGE
;
A
#
# COMPACT_ATOMS: atom_id res chain seq x y z
N MET A 1 45.88 -54.57 16.83
CA MET A 1 46.41 -53.65 15.79
C MET A 1 45.71 -52.30 15.93
N GLY A 2 46.34 -51.21 15.49
CA GLY A 2 45.81 -49.84 15.45
C GLY A 2 46.80 -48.97 14.66
N PRO A 3 46.88 -47.63 14.83
CA PRO A 3 46.01 -46.75 15.63
C PRO A 3 45.67 -45.43 14.87
N ASN A 4 45.47 -44.31 15.61
CA ASN A 4 45.51 -42.90 15.16
C ASN A 4 44.26 -42.33 14.46
N ARG A 5 43.90 -41.02 14.54
CA ARG A 5 44.09 -39.85 15.46
C ARG A 5 43.29 -38.68 14.81
N ALA A 6 42.98 -37.52 15.41
CA ALA A 6 43.23 -36.91 16.72
C ALA A 6 42.04 -36.00 17.13
N GLN A 7 42.09 -35.43 18.34
CA GLN A 7 41.14 -34.44 18.86
C GLN A 7 41.61 -33.00 18.61
N GLY A 8 40.70 -32.02 18.70
CA GLY A 8 41.02 -30.59 18.81
C GLY A 8 39.97 -29.86 19.66
N LEU A 9 40.40 -29.17 20.71
CA LEU A 9 39.54 -28.50 21.71
C LEU A 9 40.34 -27.36 22.41
N VAL A 10 39.65 -26.56 23.23
CA VAL A 10 40.16 -25.44 24.07
C VAL A 10 40.38 -24.10 23.32
N GLY A 11 39.89 -23.00 23.92
CA GLY A 11 40.07 -21.65 23.38
C GLY A 11 39.24 -20.53 24.04
N ILE A 12 39.20 -20.45 25.38
CA ILE A 12 38.58 -19.31 26.09
C ILE A 12 39.60 -18.18 26.25
N PHE A 13 39.24 -16.92 25.95
CA PHE A 13 39.91 -15.76 26.54
C PHE A 13 38.98 -14.57 26.77
N VAL A 14 39.43 -13.63 27.62
CA VAL A 14 38.61 -12.62 28.29
C VAL A 14 39.07 -11.19 27.99
N ARG A 15 38.11 -10.34 27.59
CA ARG A 15 37.97 -8.90 27.87
C ARG A 15 39.24 -8.04 28.04
N GLN A 16 39.42 -7.04 27.17
CA GLN A 16 40.14 -5.81 27.53
C GLN A 16 39.54 -4.56 26.89
N SER A 17 39.79 -3.40 27.51
CA SER A 17 39.21 -2.10 27.13
C SER A 17 40.14 -0.93 27.45
N ARG A 18 40.28 0.03 26.53
CA ARG A 18 40.83 1.40 26.67
C ARG A 18 40.19 2.25 25.55
N GLN A 19 39.57 3.41 25.80
CA GLN A 19 40.05 4.69 26.33
C GLN A 19 40.89 5.54 25.35
N ILE A 20 40.22 6.58 24.81
CA ILE A 20 40.60 8.00 24.74
C ILE A 20 42.07 8.34 24.43
N GLY A 21 42.27 9.08 23.32
CA GLY A 21 43.40 9.98 23.11
C GLY A 21 42.92 11.39 22.75
N LEU A 22 43.56 12.44 23.30
CA LEU A 22 43.21 13.85 23.07
C LEU A 22 44.48 14.71 22.91
N THR A 23 44.63 15.33 21.74
CA THR A 23 45.60 16.39 21.39
C THR A 23 44.87 17.34 20.43
N LYS A 24 44.55 18.62 20.71
CA LYS A 24 45.30 19.77 21.27
C LYS A 24 46.49 20.23 20.40
N GLY A 25 46.38 21.44 19.82
CA GLY A 25 47.52 22.25 19.34
C GLY A 25 47.38 22.76 17.90
N GLY A 26 47.32 24.09 17.71
CA GLY A 26 47.38 24.76 16.40
C GLY A 26 46.79 26.18 16.43
N ILE A 27 47.65 27.21 16.41
CA ILE A 27 47.27 28.64 16.44
C ILE A 27 48.14 29.41 15.43
N LEU A 28 47.50 30.16 14.52
CA LEU A 28 48.03 31.29 13.75
C LEU A 28 46.82 32.21 13.46
N THR A 29 46.62 33.35 14.14
CA THR A 29 47.28 34.69 14.03
C THR A 29 46.79 35.55 12.85
N GLU A 30 46.36 36.78 13.15
CA GLU A 30 45.95 37.83 12.22
C GLU A 30 47.15 38.64 11.68
N GLU A 31 46.98 39.31 10.53
CA GLU A 31 47.28 40.75 10.24
C GLU A 31 47.10 40.98 8.71
N SER A 32 46.27 41.90 8.20
CA SER A 32 46.24 43.38 8.27
C SER A 32 47.09 44.07 7.19
N TYR A 33 46.49 44.85 6.26
CA TYR A 33 47.17 45.93 5.51
C TYR A 33 46.21 46.99 4.89
N LEU A 34 46.69 48.24 4.80
CA LEU A 34 46.02 49.48 4.34
C LEU A 34 47.00 50.37 3.52
N GLU A 35 46.62 51.32 2.65
CA GLU A 35 45.34 51.56 1.95
C GLU A 35 45.61 51.76 0.43
N VAL A 36 45.44 52.84 -0.36
CA VAL A 36 44.83 54.21 -0.28
C VAL A 36 44.45 54.64 -1.73
N PHE A 37 43.45 55.53 -1.92
CA PHE A 37 43.10 56.27 -3.17
C PHE A 37 42.49 55.47 -4.37
N GLY A 38 41.64 56.07 -5.22
CA GLY A 38 40.99 57.40 -5.14
C GLY A 38 40.45 57.93 -6.48
N MET A 39 39.24 58.52 -6.45
CA MET A 39 38.49 59.14 -7.58
C MET A 39 38.07 58.18 -8.72
N SER A 40 36.90 58.29 -9.35
CA SER A 40 36.01 59.44 -9.50
C SER A 40 34.51 59.07 -9.49
N GLN A 41 33.67 59.98 -9.01
CA GLN A 41 32.24 59.99 -9.35
C GLN A 41 32.05 60.85 -10.61
N ILE A 42 31.36 60.33 -11.65
CA ILE A 42 30.56 61.02 -12.70
C ILE A 42 30.10 59.99 -13.77
N TRP A 43 29.43 58.90 -13.33
CA TRP A 43 28.76 57.95 -14.26
C TRP A 43 27.45 57.33 -13.73
N LEU A 44 27.11 57.53 -12.45
CA LEU A 44 26.05 56.78 -11.75
C LEU A 44 24.61 57.22 -12.07
N LEU A 45 24.39 58.18 -12.98
CA LEU A 45 23.07 58.80 -13.21
C LEU A 45 22.52 58.68 -14.65
N ILE A 46 23.23 58.03 -15.57
CA ILE A 46 22.76 57.86 -16.97
C ILE A 46 22.36 56.41 -17.27
N VAL A 47 22.95 55.42 -16.62
CA VAL A 47 22.65 53.98 -16.86
C VAL A 47 21.30 53.55 -16.26
N VAL A 48 20.85 54.20 -15.18
CA VAL A 48 19.63 53.81 -14.44
C VAL A 48 18.35 54.02 -15.26
N SER A 49 18.32 54.99 -16.18
CA SER A 49 17.12 55.32 -16.97
C SER A 49 16.91 54.47 -18.22
N PHE A 50 17.92 53.70 -18.68
CA PHE A 50 17.81 52.88 -19.91
C PHE A 50 17.58 51.39 -19.66
N LEU A 51 17.67 50.91 -18.41
CA LEU A 51 17.45 49.52 -18.01
C LEU A 51 16.02 49.21 -17.50
N MET A 52 15.08 50.16 -17.64
CA MET A 52 13.69 50.03 -17.16
C MET A 52 12.67 49.61 -18.24
N PHE A 53 13.08 49.41 -19.50
CA PHE A 53 12.15 49.18 -20.63
C PHE A 53 12.44 47.96 -21.52
N THR A 54 13.22 46.98 -21.05
CA THR A 54 13.24 45.62 -21.63
C THR A 54 12.30 44.70 -20.85
N ALA A 55 11.21 44.29 -21.50
CA ALA A 55 10.05 43.65 -20.87
C ALA A 55 10.37 42.40 -20.03
N CYS A 56 9.55 42.20 -18.98
CA CYS A 56 9.57 41.02 -18.11
C CYS A 56 9.20 39.72 -18.85
N SER A 57 10.13 39.16 -19.62
CA SER A 57 10.13 37.73 -19.93
C SER A 57 10.76 37.00 -18.75
N SER A 58 9.98 36.81 -17.68
CA SER A 58 10.33 35.87 -16.62
C SER A 58 10.23 34.45 -17.17
N LYS A 59 11.27 34.03 -17.91
CA LYS A 59 11.48 32.62 -18.23
C LYS A 59 11.35 31.85 -16.91
N PRO A 60 10.46 30.85 -16.79
CA PRO A 60 10.42 30.05 -15.58
C PRO A 60 11.80 29.42 -15.40
N LEU A 61 12.23 29.31 -14.14
CA LEU A 61 13.31 28.40 -13.76
C LEU A 61 12.82 26.97 -14.01
N VAL A 62 12.90 26.55 -15.28
CA VAL A 62 12.99 25.15 -15.65
C VAL A 62 14.33 24.70 -15.08
N ALA A 63 14.32 24.27 -13.81
CA ALA A 63 15.44 23.55 -13.23
C ALA A 63 15.78 22.41 -14.19
N ASP A 64 17.06 22.29 -14.55
CA ASP A 64 17.48 21.40 -15.62
C ASP A 64 16.90 20.01 -15.40
N TYR A 65 16.09 19.55 -16.37
CA TYR A 65 15.61 18.19 -16.39
C TYR A 65 16.84 17.31 -16.59
N VAL A 66 17.39 16.80 -15.49
CA VAL A 66 18.21 15.60 -15.49
C VAL A 66 17.34 14.52 -16.12
N SER A 67 17.53 14.30 -17.42
CA SER A 67 16.83 13.27 -18.16
C SER A 67 17.07 11.95 -17.46
N ASP A 68 16.00 11.22 -17.11
CA ASP A 68 16.10 9.89 -16.50
C ASP A 68 17.17 9.08 -17.28
N PRO A 69 18.22 8.60 -16.61
CA PRO A 69 19.38 8.04 -17.30
C PRO A 69 18.93 6.85 -18.14
N ILE A 70 19.31 6.84 -19.42
CA ILE A 70 19.01 5.73 -20.33
C ILE A 70 19.86 4.55 -19.89
N PHE A 71 19.27 3.67 -19.07
CA PHE A 71 19.95 2.48 -18.56
C PHE A 71 20.42 1.61 -19.71
N PRO A 72 21.75 1.37 -19.85
CA PRO A 72 22.24 0.40 -20.82
C PRO A 72 21.76 -0.98 -20.38
N VAL A 73 20.97 -1.64 -21.22
CA VAL A 73 20.46 -3.00 -20.94
C VAL A 73 21.67 -3.93 -20.79
N SER A 74 21.95 -4.37 -19.56
CA SER A 74 23.06 -5.28 -19.34
C SER A 74 22.68 -6.67 -19.85
N SER A 75 23.61 -7.37 -20.49
CA SER A 75 23.37 -8.72 -21.02
C SER A 75 23.27 -9.81 -19.92
N LYS A 76 23.18 -9.41 -18.65
CA LYS A 76 23.18 -10.33 -17.50
C LYS A 76 21.76 -10.84 -17.27
N ARG A 77 21.49 -12.04 -17.80
CA ARG A 77 20.26 -12.85 -17.65
C ARG A 77 19.05 -12.31 -18.43
N GLN A 78 18.59 -13.12 -19.37
CA GLN A 78 17.24 -13.08 -19.92
C GLN A 78 16.52 -14.38 -19.51
N PRO A 79 15.21 -14.34 -19.17
CA PRO A 79 14.42 -15.55 -18.97
C PRO A 79 14.24 -16.36 -20.26
N THR A 80 14.78 -17.57 -20.27
CA THR A 80 14.83 -18.52 -21.41
C THR A 80 13.98 -19.76 -21.12
N ALA A 81 12.68 -19.58 -20.90
CA ALA A 81 11.80 -20.64 -20.41
C ALA A 81 11.43 -21.72 -21.46
N GLU A 82 12.36 -22.66 -21.70
CA GLU A 82 12.14 -23.89 -22.49
C GLU A 82 12.39 -25.17 -21.65
N GLY A 83 11.86 -25.23 -20.42
CA GLY A 83 11.81 -26.46 -19.62
C GLY A 83 11.97 -26.26 -18.10
N ARG A 84 11.67 -27.31 -17.32
CA ARG A 84 11.71 -27.33 -15.83
C ARG A 84 13.09 -27.04 -15.22
N GLU A 85 14.14 -27.22 -16.01
CA GLU A 85 15.54 -26.98 -15.60
C GLU A 85 15.90 -25.48 -15.61
N GLN A 86 15.09 -24.64 -16.25
CA GLN A 86 15.28 -23.20 -16.29
C GLN A 86 14.95 -22.57 -14.95
N TRP A 87 15.72 -21.55 -14.54
CA TRP A 87 15.48 -20.85 -13.26
C TRP A 87 14.14 -20.11 -13.21
N TRP A 88 13.61 -19.72 -14.38
CA TRP A 88 12.38 -18.95 -14.55
C TRP A 88 11.35 -19.75 -15.36
N THR A 89 10.07 -19.60 -15.06
CA THR A 89 8.98 -20.37 -15.70
C THR A 89 8.44 -19.77 -17.03
N ALA A 90 8.76 -18.50 -17.31
CA ALA A 90 8.33 -17.81 -18.53
C ALA A 90 9.43 -16.92 -19.12
N SER A 91 9.45 -16.80 -20.46
CA SER A 91 10.41 -16.01 -21.24
C SER A 91 10.01 -14.55 -21.38
N GLU A 92 10.97 -13.67 -21.70
CA GLU A 92 10.67 -12.24 -21.98
C GLU A 92 9.59 -12.09 -23.06
N LYS A 93 9.64 -12.94 -24.10
CA LYS A 93 8.63 -12.98 -25.16
C LYS A 93 7.24 -13.30 -24.60
N GLN A 94 7.10 -14.34 -23.78
CA GLN A 94 5.82 -14.72 -23.16
C GLN A 94 5.26 -13.63 -22.24
N VAL A 95 6.12 -12.93 -21.50
CA VAL A 95 5.69 -11.79 -20.65
C VAL A 95 5.20 -10.62 -21.52
N LEU A 96 5.95 -10.26 -22.57
CA LEU A 96 5.58 -9.15 -23.46
C LEU A 96 4.31 -9.45 -24.28
N THR A 97 4.17 -10.67 -24.82
CA THR A 97 3.00 -11.08 -25.62
C THR A 97 1.85 -11.66 -24.77
N ALA A 98 1.88 -11.48 -23.45
CA ALA A 98 0.86 -12.02 -22.54
C ALA A 98 -0.55 -11.50 -22.88
N VAL A 99 -1.48 -12.41 -23.20
CA VAL A 99 -2.89 -12.06 -23.45
C VAL A 99 -3.55 -11.48 -22.19
N CYS A 100 -4.67 -10.80 -22.36
CA CYS A 100 -5.45 -10.16 -21.29
C CYS A 100 -4.72 -9.08 -20.48
N ARG A 101 -3.63 -8.50 -21.01
CA ARG A 101 -3.17 -7.17 -20.59
C ARG A 101 -4.29 -6.17 -20.80
N LYS A 102 -4.51 -5.28 -19.83
CA LYS A 102 -5.31 -4.07 -19.99
C LYS A 102 -4.39 -2.92 -20.37
N SER A 103 -4.84 -1.96 -21.16
CA SER A 103 -4.07 -0.72 -21.30
C SER A 103 -4.23 0.11 -20.02
N LEU A 104 -3.14 0.34 -19.29
CA LEU A 104 -3.09 1.32 -18.19
C LEU A 104 -2.30 2.57 -18.62
N PRO A 105 -2.63 3.77 -18.11
CA PRO A 105 -1.94 4.99 -18.48
C PRO A 105 -0.47 4.93 -18.04
N THR A 106 0.48 5.08 -18.98
CA THR A 106 1.93 5.09 -18.65
C THR A 106 2.61 6.38 -19.09
N SER A 107 2.19 6.97 -20.22
CA SER A 107 2.68 8.30 -20.61
C SER A 107 2.12 9.41 -19.70
N ASP A 108 2.88 10.49 -19.54
CA ASP A 108 2.46 11.69 -18.78
C ASP A 108 1.14 12.27 -19.30
N ARG A 109 0.83 12.07 -20.59
CA ARG A 109 -0.42 12.49 -21.23
C ARG A 109 -1.59 11.66 -20.74
N GLU A 110 -1.47 10.34 -20.78
CA GLU A 110 -2.55 9.44 -20.35
C GLU A 110 -2.79 9.56 -18.84
N ILE A 111 -1.74 9.72 -18.03
CA ILE A 111 -1.84 9.98 -16.59
C ILE A 111 -2.55 11.32 -16.31
N GLN A 112 -2.26 12.38 -17.07
CA GLN A 112 -2.98 13.64 -16.93
C GLN A 112 -4.43 13.55 -17.42
N GLN A 113 -4.70 12.83 -18.51
CA GLN A 113 -6.05 12.56 -18.99
C GLN A 113 -6.86 11.72 -17.99
N TYR A 114 -6.23 10.77 -17.28
CA TYR A 114 -6.86 10.03 -16.19
C TYR A 114 -7.40 10.97 -15.12
N PHE A 115 -6.56 11.87 -14.58
CA PHE A 115 -6.98 12.84 -13.56
C PHE A 115 -8.01 13.86 -14.06
N GLN A 116 -7.94 14.27 -15.34
CA GLN A 116 -8.93 15.16 -15.97
C GLN A 116 -10.29 14.47 -16.17
N ASN A 117 -10.29 13.17 -16.47
CA ASN A 117 -11.48 12.38 -16.75
C ASN A 117 -12.07 11.67 -15.51
N LEU A 118 -11.53 11.90 -14.31
CA LEU A 118 -12.10 11.34 -13.09
C LEU A 118 -13.56 11.81 -12.92
N PRO A 119 -14.54 10.90 -12.78
CA PRO A 119 -15.94 11.28 -12.65
C PRO A 119 -16.11 12.20 -11.44
N LYS A 120 -16.93 13.25 -11.59
CA LYS A 120 -17.25 14.15 -10.46
C LYS A 120 -17.85 13.30 -9.34
N ASP A 121 -17.20 13.31 -8.18
CA ASP A 121 -17.74 12.62 -7.01
C ASP A 121 -19.02 13.35 -6.57
N PRO A 122 -20.18 12.68 -6.41
CA PRO A 122 -21.41 13.32 -5.97
C PRO A 122 -21.36 13.83 -4.52
N SER A 123 -20.33 13.51 -3.75
CA SER A 123 -20.04 14.07 -2.43
C SER A 123 -18.98 15.20 -2.43
N PHE A 124 -18.48 15.60 -3.60
CA PHE A 124 -17.58 16.75 -3.72
C PHE A 124 -18.34 18.08 -3.62
N GLU A 125 -18.29 18.71 -2.45
CA GLU A 125 -18.81 20.06 -2.20
C GLU A 125 -17.79 21.15 -2.62
N PRO A 126 -18.10 22.01 -3.62
CA PRO A 126 -17.24 23.11 -4.01
C PRO A 126 -17.09 24.15 -2.87
N GLY A 127 -15.89 24.70 -2.70
CA GLY A 127 -15.57 25.61 -1.60
C GLY A 127 -14.71 24.97 -0.49
N GLY A 128 -14.58 23.64 -0.48
CA GLY A 128 -13.76 22.92 0.50
C GLY A 128 -12.30 23.36 0.53
N VAL A 129 -11.79 23.61 1.75
CA VAL A 129 -10.38 23.90 2.04
C VAL A 129 -9.89 22.88 3.05
N ILE A 130 -8.87 22.10 2.69
CA ILE A 130 -8.35 21.00 3.50
C ILE A 130 -6.82 21.09 3.52
N THR A 131 -6.23 20.97 4.71
CA THR A 131 -4.77 21.06 4.90
C THR A 131 -4.20 19.70 5.29
N VAL A 132 -3.26 19.18 4.49
CA VAL A 132 -2.56 17.91 4.76
C VAL A 132 -1.05 18.18 4.78
N SER A 133 -0.37 17.72 5.83
CA SER A 133 1.08 17.93 6.06
C SER A 133 1.57 19.38 5.94
N GLY A 134 0.67 20.36 6.13
CA GLY A 134 0.96 21.79 6.00
C GLY A 134 0.89 22.34 4.56
N ILE A 135 0.28 21.62 3.62
CA ILE A 135 -0.13 22.12 2.30
C ILE A 135 -1.65 22.29 2.29
N THR A 136 -2.15 23.46 1.88
CA THR A 136 -3.58 23.82 1.93
C THR A 136 -4.23 23.71 0.56
N PHE A 137 -4.93 22.60 0.32
CA PHE A 137 -5.67 22.35 -0.91
C PHE A 137 -7.01 23.11 -0.94
N LYS A 138 -7.42 23.55 -2.13
CA LYS A 138 -8.65 24.35 -2.34
C LYS A 138 -9.49 23.76 -3.48
N ASN A 139 -10.78 23.53 -3.22
CA ASN A 139 -11.74 22.93 -4.15
C ASN A 139 -11.19 21.63 -4.78
N GLU A 140 -10.48 20.82 -4.00
CA GLU A 140 -9.77 19.64 -4.44
C GLU A 140 -10.50 18.37 -3.97
N ARG A 141 -10.44 17.31 -4.79
CA ARG A 141 -11.23 16.09 -4.55
C ARG A 141 -10.77 15.35 -3.29
N GLU A 142 -11.71 14.86 -2.49
CA GLU A 142 -11.40 14.13 -1.25
C GLU A 142 -10.58 12.84 -1.51
N ASP A 143 -10.85 12.14 -2.62
CA ASP A 143 -10.11 10.92 -3.02
C ASP A 143 -8.64 11.20 -3.42
N LEU A 144 -8.36 12.34 -4.05
CA LEU A 144 -6.98 12.77 -4.34
C LEU A 144 -6.27 13.29 -3.09
N ILE A 145 -6.99 13.94 -2.17
CA ILE A 145 -6.44 14.38 -0.88
C ILE A 145 -6.11 13.17 0.00
N GLU A 146 -6.95 12.13 0.01
CA GLU A 146 -6.65 10.86 0.69
C GLU A 146 -5.39 10.22 0.11
N ALA A 147 -5.32 10.03 -1.22
CA ALA A 147 -4.16 9.45 -1.87
C ALA A 147 -2.87 10.27 -1.60
N PHE A 148 -2.96 11.60 -1.60
CA PHE A 148 -1.85 12.46 -1.19
C PHE A 148 -1.47 12.25 0.28
N SER A 149 -2.45 12.19 1.18
CA SER A 149 -2.24 11.94 2.61
C SER A 149 -1.49 10.63 2.85
N MET A 150 -1.85 9.55 2.14
CA MET A 150 -1.16 8.26 2.22
C MET A 150 0.27 8.34 1.68
N LEU A 151 0.53 9.04 0.56
CA LEU A 151 1.89 9.26 0.05
C LEU A 151 2.76 10.12 1.00
N MET A 152 2.14 10.92 1.87
CA MET A 152 2.82 11.69 2.92
C MET A 152 2.78 11.04 4.31
N SER A 153 2.14 9.86 4.43
CA SER A 153 2.03 9.11 5.68
C SER A 153 3.30 8.30 5.96
N LYS A 154 3.51 7.94 7.22
CA LYS A 154 4.49 6.90 7.58
C LYS A 154 3.87 5.52 7.41
N GLY A 155 4.67 4.58 6.92
CA GLY A 155 4.38 3.16 7.01
C GLY A 155 4.50 2.65 8.44
N LYS A 156 4.29 1.34 8.63
CA LYS A 156 4.31 0.65 9.92
C LYS A 156 5.73 0.26 10.39
N GLU A 157 6.74 1.08 10.08
CA GLU A 157 8.11 0.89 10.59
C GLU A 157 8.28 1.69 11.89
N ASP A 158 8.93 1.11 12.90
CA ASP A 158 9.21 1.78 14.19
C ASP A 158 10.23 2.93 14.04
N GLU A 159 11.13 2.80 13.05
CA GLU A 159 12.10 3.84 12.72
C GLU A 159 11.45 5.02 11.99
N LYS A 160 12.03 6.22 12.17
CA LYS A 160 11.55 7.42 11.46
C LYS A 160 12.18 7.42 10.07
N PRO A 161 11.40 7.35 8.98
CA PRO A 161 11.97 7.28 7.64
C PRO A 161 12.80 8.53 7.32
N GLU A 162 14.02 8.28 6.84
CA GLU A 162 14.95 9.32 6.39
C GLU A 162 14.52 9.83 5.01
N VAL A 163 13.76 10.92 5.00
CA VAL A 163 13.31 11.58 3.77
C VAL A 163 14.53 12.09 2.98
N PRO A 164 14.72 11.69 1.70
CA PRO A 164 15.83 12.17 0.89
C PRO A 164 15.88 13.71 0.82
N PRO A 165 17.04 14.37 1.03
CA PRO A 165 17.12 15.82 1.18
C PRO A 165 16.47 16.63 0.05
N LEU A 166 16.63 16.18 -1.20
CA LEU A 166 16.00 16.78 -2.38
C LEU A 166 14.46 16.80 -2.28
N VAL A 167 13.86 15.73 -1.77
CA VAL A 167 12.40 15.60 -1.61
C VAL A 167 11.93 16.47 -0.44
N ALA A 168 12.70 16.56 0.64
CA ALA A 168 12.43 17.45 1.77
C ALA A 168 12.55 18.95 1.41
N GLU A 169 13.43 19.31 0.48
CA GLU A 169 13.51 20.67 -0.07
C GLU A 169 12.31 20.97 -0.98
N ARG A 170 12.03 20.10 -1.95
CA ARG A 170 10.89 20.20 -2.88
C ARG A 170 9.54 20.30 -2.14
N PHE A 171 9.40 19.65 -0.99
CA PHE A 171 8.22 19.79 -0.13
C PHE A 171 7.97 21.22 0.37
N LYS A 172 9.02 22.03 0.58
CA LYS A 172 8.88 23.45 0.93
C LYS A 172 8.25 24.23 -0.23
N GLN A 173 8.67 23.94 -1.46
CA GLN A 173 8.16 24.56 -2.68
C GLN A 173 6.68 24.19 -2.92
N ALA A 174 6.31 22.94 -2.62
CA ALA A 174 4.94 22.44 -2.76
C ALA A 174 3.91 23.12 -1.84
N LYS A 175 4.31 23.86 -0.80
CA LYS A 175 3.38 24.61 0.08
C LYS A 175 2.59 25.72 -0.63
N THR A 176 3.02 26.15 -1.81
CA THR A 176 2.28 27.11 -2.65
C THR A 176 1.16 26.45 -3.47
N CYS A 177 1.16 25.12 -3.60
CA CYS A 177 0.16 24.39 -4.39
C CYS A 177 -1.21 24.36 -3.70
N SER A 178 -2.25 24.80 -4.41
CA SER A 178 -3.65 24.64 -4.03
C SER A 178 -4.29 23.34 -4.52
N LYS A 179 -3.51 22.51 -5.26
CA LYS A 179 -3.93 21.25 -5.90
C LYS A 179 -2.95 20.12 -5.61
N VAL A 180 -3.46 18.91 -5.42
CA VAL A 180 -2.69 17.69 -5.17
C VAL A 180 -1.75 17.37 -6.34
N LEU A 181 -2.24 17.50 -7.59
CA LEU A 181 -1.41 17.24 -8.77
C LEU A 181 -0.24 18.24 -8.91
N CYS A 182 -0.38 19.46 -8.39
CA CYS A 182 0.73 20.41 -8.27
C CYS A 182 1.70 19.95 -7.17
N ALA A 183 1.19 19.59 -5.99
CA ALA A 183 2.03 19.19 -4.87
C ALA A 183 2.89 17.96 -5.20
N VAL A 184 2.31 16.89 -5.76
CA VAL A 184 3.10 15.69 -6.11
C VAL A 184 4.13 15.96 -7.22
N LYS A 185 3.81 16.81 -8.21
CA LYS A 185 4.76 17.21 -9.26
C LYS A 185 5.94 17.98 -8.68
N ASN A 186 5.71 18.87 -7.71
CA ASN A 186 6.80 19.58 -7.05
C ASN A 186 7.62 18.65 -6.15
N ILE A 187 6.97 17.87 -5.27
CA ILE A 187 7.64 16.98 -4.28
C ILE A 187 8.48 15.89 -4.96
N PHE A 188 7.85 15.11 -5.85
CA PHE A 188 8.41 13.88 -6.40
C PHE A 188 8.94 14.04 -7.84
N GLY A 189 8.75 15.21 -8.47
CA GLY A 189 9.13 15.47 -9.86
C GLY A 189 7.94 15.37 -10.82
N ALA A 190 8.06 16.08 -11.95
CA ALA A 190 6.93 16.38 -12.83
C ALA A 190 6.29 15.18 -13.53
N GLN A 191 7.04 14.10 -13.73
CA GLN A 191 6.60 12.85 -14.36
C GLN A 191 6.33 11.75 -13.32
N THR A 192 7.28 11.52 -12.41
CA THR A 192 7.17 10.53 -11.33
C THR A 192 6.00 10.80 -10.39
N GLY A 193 5.84 12.04 -9.89
CA GLY A 193 4.80 12.37 -8.91
C GLY A 193 3.36 12.05 -9.35
N PRO A 194 2.94 12.40 -10.57
CA PRO A 194 1.65 11.98 -11.13
C PRO A 194 1.48 10.45 -11.20
N LYS A 195 2.53 9.69 -11.54
CA LYS A 195 2.48 8.21 -11.58
C LYS A 195 2.36 7.61 -10.18
N MET A 196 3.09 8.14 -9.19
CA MET A 196 2.96 7.76 -7.77
C MET A 196 1.55 8.03 -7.24
N LEU A 197 0.98 9.19 -7.56
CA LEU A 197 -0.40 9.55 -7.21
C LEU A 197 -1.42 8.60 -7.88
N PHE A 198 -1.20 8.24 -9.14
CA PHE A 198 -2.06 7.29 -9.86
C PHE A 198 -2.02 5.89 -9.21
N LEU A 199 -0.82 5.39 -8.89
CA LEU A 199 -0.65 4.09 -8.23
C LEU A 199 -1.36 4.04 -6.86
N MET A 200 -1.25 5.11 -6.08
CA MET A 200 -1.94 5.22 -4.80
C MET A 200 -3.46 5.31 -4.98
N HIS A 201 -3.94 6.29 -5.77
CA HIS A 201 -5.36 6.58 -5.93
C HIS A 201 -6.12 5.42 -6.59
N ARG A 202 -5.53 4.74 -7.57
CA ARG A 202 -6.20 3.67 -8.32
C ARG A 202 -6.07 2.29 -7.68
N PHE A 203 -4.95 1.99 -7.01
CA PHE A 203 -4.60 0.64 -6.58
C PHE A 203 -4.20 0.51 -5.09
N SER A 204 -4.18 1.61 -4.33
CA SER A 204 -3.70 1.70 -2.95
C SER A 204 -2.22 1.32 -2.77
N ILE A 205 -1.43 1.41 -3.85
CA ILE A 205 0.01 1.12 -3.86
C ILE A 205 0.78 2.40 -3.57
N ASN A 206 1.58 2.37 -2.51
CA ASN A 206 2.39 3.49 -2.08
C ASN A 206 3.85 3.27 -2.45
N THR A 207 4.37 4.22 -3.24
CA THR A 207 5.72 4.27 -3.79
C THR A 207 6.59 5.35 -3.14
N SER A 208 6.14 5.94 -2.02
CA SER A 208 6.71 7.15 -1.45
C SER A 208 7.94 6.91 -0.55
N PRO A 209 9.06 7.64 -0.77
CA PRO A 209 10.17 7.65 0.16
C PRO A 209 9.88 8.37 1.49
N TYR A 210 8.69 8.97 1.68
CA TYR A 210 8.25 9.44 3.01
C TYR A 210 7.80 8.32 3.93
N SER A 211 7.44 7.16 3.38
CA SER A 211 6.71 6.13 4.12
C SER A 211 7.61 5.04 4.72
N TRP A 212 8.83 4.84 4.20
CA TRP A 212 9.73 3.75 4.63
C TRP A 212 11.20 4.15 4.65
N THR A 213 11.96 3.60 5.59
CA THR A 213 13.28 4.11 6.02
C THR A 213 14.41 3.82 5.03
N HIS A 214 14.21 2.80 4.20
CA HIS A 214 15.13 2.41 3.12
C HIS A 214 14.55 2.68 1.73
N ALA A 215 13.51 3.51 1.60
CA ALA A 215 12.92 3.86 0.32
C ALA A 215 13.64 5.04 -0.36
N ASP A 216 13.69 4.98 -1.70
CA ASP A 216 14.23 6.01 -2.59
C ASP A 216 13.12 6.53 -3.53
N LEU A 217 13.42 7.59 -4.28
CA LEU A 217 12.55 8.08 -5.34
C LEU A 217 12.69 7.21 -6.60
N PHE A 218 11.57 6.78 -7.15
CA PHE A 218 11.51 6.09 -8.44
C PHE A 218 11.83 7.01 -9.63
N TYR A 219 12.44 6.45 -10.67
CA TYR A 219 12.48 7.06 -12.01
C TYR A 219 11.13 6.87 -12.73
N SER A 220 10.83 7.73 -13.69
CA SER A 220 9.57 7.73 -14.43
C SER A 220 9.33 6.42 -15.17
N ALA A 221 10.40 5.84 -15.74
CA ALA A 221 10.38 4.56 -16.46
C ALA A 221 10.31 3.33 -15.53
N GLU A 222 10.82 3.41 -14.30
CA GLU A 222 10.64 2.33 -13.32
C GLU A 222 9.15 2.19 -12.95
N LEU A 223 8.43 3.31 -12.78
CA LEU A 223 7.00 3.31 -12.52
C LEU A 223 6.16 2.83 -13.71
N ASP A 224 6.65 2.96 -14.95
CA ASP A 224 5.96 2.40 -16.11
C ASP A 224 5.95 0.88 -16.10
N ASP A 225 7.03 0.23 -15.65
CA ASP A 225 7.04 -1.22 -15.45
C ASP A 225 6.20 -1.64 -14.25
N VAL A 226 6.12 -0.83 -13.18
CA VAL A 226 5.16 -1.05 -12.09
C VAL A 226 3.72 -1.02 -12.63
N ILE A 227 3.34 0.01 -13.37
CA ILE A 227 1.99 0.13 -13.96
C ILE A 227 1.71 -1.02 -14.95
N ARG A 228 2.65 -1.35 -15.84
CA ARG A 228 2.55 -2.47 -16.81
C ARG A 228 2.42 -3.84 -16.14
N SER A 229 2.90 -3.98 -14.91
CA SER A 229 2.73 -5.20 -14.12
C SER A 229 1.33 -5.33 -13.53
N LEU A 230 0.66 -4.21 -13.24
CA LEU A 230 -0.73 -4.19 -12.76
C LEU A 230 -1.74 -4.49 -13.87
N GLU A 231 -1.37 -4.27 -15.14
CA GLU A 231 -2.14 -4.70 -16.32
C GLU A 231 -2.39 -6.22 -16.37
N LEU A 232 -1.53 -6.98 -15.69
CA LEU A 232 -1.50 -8.44 -15.70
C LEU A 232 -2.37 -9.06 -14.60
N LEU A 233 -2.76 -8.29 -13.58
CA LEU A 233 -3.52 -8.77 -12.44
C LEU A 233 -5.05 -8.77 -12.72
N PRO A 234 -5.80 -9.81 -12.31
CA PRO A 234 -7.26 -9.81 -12.40
C PRO A 234 -7.89 -8.76 -11.48
N GLU A 235 -9.10 -8.29 -11.80
CA GLU A 235 -9.79 -7.25 -11.00
C GLU A 235 -10.08 -7.69 -9.57
N GLY A 236 -10.26 -9.00 -9.35
CA GLY A 236 -10.38 -9.58 -8.00
C GLY A 236 -9.12 -9.53 -7.14
N GLN A 237 -8.00 -8.99 -7.62
CA GLN A 237 -6.79 -8.72 -6.85
C GLN A 237 -6.56 -7.22 -6.56
N LEU A 238 -7.25 -6.30 -7.26
CA LEU A 238 -6.97 -4.85 -7.20
C LEU A 238 -8.18 -4.03 -6.71
N PRO A 239 -8.01 -2.98 -5.88
CA PRO A 239 -6.76 -2.54 -5.23
C PRO A 239 -6.21 -3.60 -4.28
N PHE A 240 -4.96 -3.40 -3.85
CA PHE A 240 -4.28 -4.19 -2.83
C PHE A 240 -4.84 -3.88 -1.42
N SER A 241 -4.16 -4.39 -0.39
CA SER A 241 -4.38 -3.92 0.98
C SER A 241 -4.17 -2.40 1.09
N PHE A 242 -4.83 -1.77 2.06
CA PHE A 242 -4.74 -0.32 2.27
C PHE A 242 -3.31 0.11 2.58
N ASN A 243 -2.79 1.07 1.80
CA ASN A 243 -1.43 1.60 1.89
C ASN A 243 -0.34 0.52 1.68
N GLN A 244 -0.50 -0.30 0.64
CA GLN A 244 0.42 -1.38 0.26
C GLN A 244 1.82 -0.84 -0.04
N LYS A 245 2.85 -1.41 0.61
CA LYS A 245 4.27 -1.13 0.33
C LYS A 245 4.64 -1.63 -1.07
N LEU A 246 5.25 -0.76 -1.86
CA LEU A 246 6.04 -1.09 -3.06
C LEU A 246 7.11 0.00 -3.19
N ILE A 247 8.36 -0.29 -2.82
CA ILE A 247 9.41 0.72 -2.74
C ILE A 247 10.59 0.41 -3.65
N ARG A 248 11.20 1.47 -4.18
CA ARG A 248 12.57 1.42 -4.66
C ARG A 248 13.45 1.45 -3.43
N PHE A 249 14.31 0.45 -3.24
CA PHE A 249 15.29 0.48 -2.15
C PHE A 249 16.35 1.57 -2.43
N LYS A 250 16.95 2.15 -1.38
CA LYS A 250 18.02 3.18 -1.47
C LYS A 250 19.09 2.78 -2.49
N ARG A 251 19.33 3.63 -3.48
CA ARG A 251 20.31 3.37 -4.55
C ARG A 251 21.74 3.31 -4.00
N GLY A 252 22.56 2.44 -4.59
CA GLY A 252 23.89 2.10 -4.08
C GLY A 252 23.91 1.05 -2.97
N PHE A 253 22.75 0.60 -2.46
CA PHE A 253 22.67 -0.46 -1.46
C PHE A 253 22.24 -1.79 -2.09
N THR A 254 23.07 -2.82 -1.86
CA THR A 254 22.64 -4.22 -1.94
C THR A 254 22.21 -4.69 -0.55
N ARG A 255 21.45 -5.80 -0.47
CA ARG A 255 21.18 -6.45 0.83
C ARG A 255 22.47 -6.97 1.46
N VAL A 256 22.47 -7.13 2.78
CA VAL A 256 23.66 -7.48 3.61
C VAL A 256 24.32 -8.82 3.22
N ASP A 257 23.59 -9.71 2.54
CA ASP A 257 24.11 -10.94 1.93
C ASP A 257 24.89 -10.73 0.62
N ASN A 258 25.01 -9.49 0.14
CA ASN A 258 25.82 -9.03 -1.01
C ASN A 258 25.63 -9.83 -2.31
N SER A 259 24.52 -10.54 -2.46
CA SER A 259 24.18 -11.31 -3.64
C SER A 259 23.64 -10.37 -4.73
N PRO A 260 24.37 -10.12 -5.84
CA PRO A 260 23.88 -9.28 -6.95
C PRO A 260 22.74 -9.94 -7.74
N ASN A 261 22.21 -11.06 -7.24
CA ASN A 261 21.15 -11.86 -7.83
C ASN A 261 19.79 -11.55 -7.22
N VAL A 262 19.75 -10.90 -6.06
CA VAL A 262 18.48 -10.51 -5.42
C VAL A 262 17.99 -9.23 -6.08
N VAL A 263 16.89 -9.34 -6.83
CA VAL A 263 16.28 -8.24 -7.59
C VAL A 263 15.12 -7.58 -6.85
N ALA A 264 14.36 -8.37 -6.10
CA ALA A 264 13.26 -7.90 -5.26
C ALA A 264 13.14 -8.76 -3.99
N ASN A 265 12.11 -8.52 -3.18
CA ASN A 265 11.68 -9.42 -2.11
C ASN A 265 10.15 -9.38 -1.93
N ALA A 266 9.61 -10.33 -1.14
CA ALA A 266 8.18 -10.47 -0.87
C ALA A 266 7.52 -9.26 -0.14
N SER A 267 8.27 -8.25 0.28
CA SER A 267 7.72 -6.95 0.76
C SER A 267 7.64 -5.88 -0.36
N ILE A 268 7.87 -6.31 -1.61
CA ILE A 268 7.99 -5.53 -2.83
C ILE A 268 9.00 -4.37 -2.70
N GLU A 269 10.17 -4.67 -2.15
CA GLU A 269 11.34 -3.80 -2.16
C GLU A 269 12.21 -4.13 -3.38
N LEU A 270 12.44 -3.15 -4.25
CA LEU A 270 13.12 -3.32 -5.54
C LEU A 270 14.56 -2.79 -5.47
N PHE A 271 15.54 -3.63 -5.76
CA PHE A 271 16.97 -3.33 -5.61
C PHE A 271 17.59 -2.83 -6.93
N ASP A 272 18.85 -2.36 -6.88
CA ASP A 272 19.56 -1.81 -8.06
C ASP A 272 19.65 -2.80 -9.23
N SER A 273 19.92 -4.06 -8.92
CA SER A 273 19.92 -5.19 -9.86
C SER A 273 18.64 -5.30 -10.69
N TRP A 274 17.45 -5.06 -10.12
CA TRP A 274 16.18 -5.07 -10.87
C TRP A 274 16.18 -4.03 -11.99
N THR A 275 16.80 -2.86 -11.77
CA THR A 275 16.85 -1.79 -12.77
C THR A 275 17.77 -2.08 -13.96
N GLU A 276 18.81 -2.91 -13.76
CA GLU A 276 19.77 -3.30 -14.81
C GLU A 276 19.17 -4.30 -15.84
N HIS A 277 18.05 -4.94 -15.51
CA HIS A 277 17.38 -5.93 -16.36
C HIS A 277 16.37 -5.28 -17.34
N SER A 278 15.88 -6.08 -18.30
CA SER A 278 14.88 -5.65 -19.28
C SER A 278 13.52 -5.29 -18.64
N SER A 279 12.72 -4.47 -19.33
CA SER A 279 11.33 -4.17 -18.95
C SER A 279 10.47 -5.44 -18.80
N ALA A 280 10.71 -6.46 -19.64
CA ALA A 280 10.04 -7.75 -19.56
C ALA A 280 10.41 -8.53 -18.29
N TYR A 281 11.69 -8.59 -17.94
CA TYR A 281 12.17 -9.17 -16.68
C TYR A 281 11.62 -8.41 -15.48
N ARG A 282 11.65 -7.07 -15.51
CA ARG A 282 11.13 -6.23 -14.42
C ARG A 282 9.65 -6.49 -14.14
N GLN A 283 8.85 -6.69 -15.19
CA GLN A 283 7.44 -7.08 -15.10
C GLN A 283 7.24 -8.53 -14.63
N TYR A 284 8.12 -9.46 -15.01
CA TYR A 284 8.13 -10.82 -14.45
C TYR A 284 8.33 -10.78 -12.93
N THR A 285 9.39 -10.10 -12.46
CA THR A 285 9.71 -9.98 -11.03
C THR A 285 8.55 -9.36 -10.26
N LEU A 286 7.99 -8.25 -10.75
CA LEU A 286 6.86 -7.61 -10.10
C LEU A 286 5.61 -8.51 -10.04
N PHE A 287 5.30 -9.26 -11.10
CA PHE A 287 4.18 -10.20 -11.07
C PHE A 287 4.40 -11.35 -10.07
N HIS A 288 5.63 -11.85 -9.98
CA HIS A 288 6.04 -12.83 -8.97
C HIS A 288 5.87 -12.29 -7.54
N GLU A 289 6.34 -11.07 -7.24
CA GLU A 289 6.17 -10.45 -5.92
C GLU A 289 4.70 -10.09 -5.61
N PHE A 290 3.90 -9.76 -6.63
CA PHE A 290 2.45 -9.63 -6.49
C PHE A 290 1.76 -10.96 -6.18
N ALA A 291 2.27 -12.09 -6.66
CA ALA A 291 1.75 -13.41 -6.30
C ALA A 291 1.99 -13.71 -4.81
N HIS A 292 3.20 -13.45 -4.28
CA HIS A 292 3.50 -13.51 -2.84
C HIS A 292 2.57 -12.60 -2.02
N ASN A 293 2.42 -11.34 -2.43
CA ASN A 293 1.60 -10.36 -1.67
C ASN A 293 0.10 -10.68 -1.72
N ALA A 294 -0.38 -11.21 -2.84
CA ALA A 294 -1.73 -11.73 -2.93
C ALA A 294 -1.90 -12.94 -2.00
N ALA A 295 -0.99 -13.93 -2.06
CA ALA A 295 -1.01 -15.15 -1.26
C ALA A 295 -1.02 -14.89 0.25
N TYR A 296 -0.12 -14.03 0.73
CA TYR A 296 -0.04 -13.67 2.14
C TYR A 296 -1.19 -12.74 2.55
N GLY A 297 -1.27 -11.55 1.94
CA GLY A 297 -2.10 -10.45 2.44
C GLY A 297 -3.56 -10.50 2.01
N VAL A 298 -3.84 -10.68 0.72
CA VAL A 298 -5.23 -10.70 0.21
C VAL A 298 -5.92 -12.04 0.51
N PHE A 299 -5.14 -13.11 0.65
CA PHE A 299 -5.62 -14.49 0.65
C PHE A 299 -5.36 -15.28 1.95
N GLY A 300 -4.63 -14.69 2.92
CA GLY A 300 -4.36 -15.30 4.22
C GLY A 300 -3.48 -16.55 4.12
N ASN A 301 -2.25 -16.38 3.64
CA ASN A 301 -1.20 -17.39 3.52
C ASN A 301 -1.60 -18.60 2.65
N LEU A 302 -2.05 -18.36 1.41
CA LEU A 302 -2.49 -19.38 0.44
C LEU A 302 -1.39 -20.43 0.16
N ASP A 303 -0.21 -19.92 -0.10
CA ASP A 303 1.10 -20.57 -0.25
C ASP A 303 1.56 -21.38 0.97
N GLY A 304 1.07 -21.06 2.16
CA GLY A 304 1.27 -21.86 3.38
C GLY A 304 0.09 -22.75 3.78
N LYS A 305 -1.00 -22.82 3.02
CA LYS A 305 -2.17 -23.66 3.36
C LYS A 305 -1.94 -25.14 3.02
N LYS A 306 -2.54 -26.03 3.82
CA LYS A 306 -2.51 -27.48 3.60
C LYS A 306 -3.06 -27.88 2.23
N GLU A 307 -3.99 -27.08 1.71
CA GLU A 307 -4.63 -27.28 0.41
C GLU A 307 -3.67 -26.97 -0.76
N TRP A 308 -2.76 -26.00 -0.62
CA TRP A 308 -1.69 -25.75 -1.59
C TRP A 308 -0.62 -26.84 -1.51
N LEU A 309 -0.16 -27.15 -0.29
CA LEU A 309 0.86 -28.16 -0.02
C LEU A 309 0.47 -29.53 -0.61
N LYS A 310 -0.82 -29.92 -0.57
CA LYS A 310 -1.34 -31.13 -1.25
C LYS A 310 -1.15 -31.16 -2.77
N THR A 311 -1.00 -30.01 -3.44
CA THR A 311 -0.77 -29.92 -4.90
C THR A 311 0.72 -29.85 -5.28
N SER A 312 1.59 -29.81 -4.26
CA SER A 312 3.02 -29.55 -4.38
C SER A 312 3.84 -30.71 -3.75
N PRO A 313 5.12 -30.88 -4.11
CA PRO A 313 6.04 -31.76 -3.39
C PRO A 313 6.38 -31.29 -1.97
N TRP A 314 6.00 -30.07 -1.57
CA TRP A 314 6.21 -29.55 -0.23
C TRP A 314 5.15 -30.08 0.76
N ASP A 315 5.53 -30.98 1.66
CA ASP A 315 4.72 -31.35 2.84
C ASP A 315 5.25 -30.69 4.14
N GLN A 316 4.59 -30.95 5.28
CA GLN A 316 4.96 -30.32 6.57
C GLN A 316 6.28 -30.85 7.17
N GLU A 317 6.64 -32.11 6.91
CA GLU A 317 7.90 -32.72 7.35
C GLU A 317 9.05 -32.28 6.44
N ILE A 318 8.83 -32.26 5.13
CA ILE A 318 9.73 -31.68 4.14
C ILE A 318 9.97 -30.19 4.44
N MET A 319 8.95 -29.44 4.85
CA MET A 319 9.15 -28.04 5.27
C MET A 319 10.01 -27.90 6.52
N ALA A 320 9.84 -28.76 7.53
CA ALA A 320 10.74 -28.78 8.68
C ALA A 320 12.18 -29.13 8.26
N LYS A 321 12.36 -30.12 7.36
CA LYS A 321 13.66 -30.49 6.79
C LYS A 321 14.28 -29.38 5.95
N TYR A 322 13.51 -28.66 5.14
CA TYR A 322 14.02 -27.53 4.35
C TYR A 322 14.47 -26.37 5.26
N LEU A 323 13.69 -26.04 6.29
CA LEU A 323 14.06 -25.01 7.26
C LEU A 323 15.33 -25.38 8.06
N ALA A 324 15.57 -26.66 8.32
CA ALA A 324 16.74 -27.15 9.04
C ALA A 324 17.99 -27.45 8.18
N LEU A 325 17.81 -27.94 6.94
CA LEU A 325 18.85 -28.56 6.11
C LEU A 325 18.94 -28.01 4.67
N LYS A 326 18.02 -27.12 4.25
CA LYS A 326 17.91 -26.57 2.88
C LYS A 326 17.78 -27.63 1.76
N GLN A 327 17.34 -28.83 2.09
CA GLN A 327 17.02 -29.88 1.11
C GLN A 327 15.65 -29.64 0.48
N SER A 328 15.56 -29.80 -0.84
CA SER A 328 14.34 -29.67 -1.64
C SER A 328 13.88 -31.05 -2.16
N PRO A 329 12.59 -31.25 -2.45
CA PRO A 329 12.11 -32.49 -3.05
C PRO A 329 12.69 -32.73 -4.45
N GLU A 330 13.05 -33.97 -4.76
CA GLU A 330 13.50 -34.39 -6.10
C GLU A 330 12.33 -34.55 -7.11
N ASN A 331 11.09 -34.35 -6.65
CA ASN A 331 9.87 -34.58 -7.41
C ASN A 331 9.70 -33.62 -8.61
N GLU A 332 9.00 -34.09 -9.64
CA GLU A 332 8.95 -33.51 -10.98
C GLU A 332 8.01 -32.30 -11.15
N THR A 333 7.09 -32.04 -10.22
CA THR A 333 5.95 -31.13 -10.41
C THR A 333 6.27 -29.64 -10.17
N PHE A 334 7.53 -29.24 -10.34
CA PHE A 334 8.02 -27.86 -10.23
C PHE A 334 8.17 -27.22 -11.62
N VAL A 335 7.61 -26.02 -11.80
CA VAL A 335 7.60 -25.28 -13.08
C VAL A 335 8.88 -24.48 -13.38
N SER A 336 9.83 -24.44 -12.44
CA SER A 336 11.14 -23.82 -12.62
C SER A 336 12.14 -24.31 -11.55
N GLY A 337 13.42 -24.01 -11.75
CA GLY A 337 14.46 -24.19 -10.73
C GLY A 337 14.22 -23.34 -9.49
N TYR A 338 13.69 -22.12 -9.62
CA TYR A 338 13.43 -21.25 -8.47
C TYR A 338 12.25 -21.74 -7.60
N ALA A 339 11.23 -22.36 -8.21
CA ALA A 339 10.11 -23.01 -7.51
C ALA A 339 10.58 -24.11 -6.52
N LYS A 340 11.77 -24.70 -6.74
CA LYS A 340 12.39 -25.68 -5.83
C LYS A 340 12.97 -25.04 -4.55
N THR A 341 12.93 -23.72 -4.40
CA THR A 341 13.54 -23.05 -3.24
C THR A 341 12.72 -23.23 -1.96
N ASN A 342 11.39 -23.05 -2.00
CA ASN A 342 10.45 -23.20 -0.88
C ASN A 342 8.98 -23.16 -1.44
N PRO A 343 7.91 -23.47 -0.67
CA PRO A 343 6.52 -23.47 -1.19
C PRO A 343 5.97 -22.08 -1.51
N TRP A 344 6.55 -21.02 -0.97
CA TRP A 344 6.20 -19.63 -1.29
C TRP A 344 6.69 -19.29 -2.70
N GLU A 345 7.98 -19.55 -3.03
CA GLU A 345 8.47 -19.40 -4.41
C GLU A 345 7.75 -20.37 -5.37
N ASP A 346 7.43 -21.60 -4.95
CA ASP A 346 6.64 -22.54 -5.76
C ASP A 346 5.26 -21.97 -6.11
N PHE A 347 4.59 -21.31 -5.17
CA PHE A 347 3.31 -20.64 -5.43
C PHE A 347 3.46 -19.42 -6.34
N ALA A 348 4.49 -18.59 -6.11
CA ALA A 348 4.74 -17.39 -6.89
C ALA A 348 5.19 -17.72 -8.33
N GLU A 349 6.11 -18.66 -8.52
CA GLU A 349 6.49 -19.20 -9.82
C GLU A 349 5.33 -19.93 -10.49
N SER A 350 4.57 -20.78 -9.79
CA SER A 350 3.40 -21.43 -10.40
C SER A 350 2.32 -20.42 -10.79
N SER A 351 2.11 -19.35 -10.02
CA SER A 351 1.19 -18.25 -10.39
C SER A 351 1.68 -17.48 -11.61
N THR A 352 3.00 -17.30 -11.72
CA THR A 352 3.68 -16.68 -12.86
C THR A 352 3.59 -17.56 -14.11
N ALA A 353 3.72 -18.88 -13.96
CA ALA A 353 3.50 -19.88 -15.00
C ALA A 353 2.06 -19.83 -15.49
N TYR A 354 1.08 -19.80 -14.59
CA TYR A 354 -0.34 -19.66 -14.95
C TYR A 354 -0.62 -18.40 -15.79
N ARG A 355 0.11 -17.30 -15.54
CA ARG A 355 -0.12 -16.02 -16.23
C ARG A 355 0.51 -15.91 -17.62
N PHE A 356 1.68 -16.53 -17.81
CA PHE A 356 2.51 -16.33 -19.01
C PHE A 356 2.79 -17.62 -19.80
N ASN A 357 2.68 -18.79 -19.17
CA ASN A 357 3.01 -20.10 -19.72
C ASN A 357 2.08 -21.21 -19.17
N PRO A 358 0.74 -21.08 -19.30
CA PRO A 358 -0.21 -21.97 -18.62
C PRO A 358 -0.08 -23.44 -19.04
N GLU A 359 0.40 -23.73 -20.26
CA GLU A 359 0.65 -25.10 -20.72
C GLU A 359 1.77 -25.80 -19.96
N LEU A 360 2.83 -25.07 -19.55
CA LEU A 360 3.88 -25.63 -18.70
C LEU A 360 3.32 -26.05 -17.34
N LEU A 361 2.52 -25.18 -16.71
CA LEU A 361 1.87 -25.50 -15.43
C LEU A 361 0.88 -26.67 -15.56
N LYS A 362 0.09 -26.74 -16.63
CA LYS A 362 -0.82 -27.89 -16.88
C LYS A 362 -0.06 -29.21 -17.03
N LYS A 363 1.08 -29.19 -17.73
CA LYS A 363 1.97 -30.34 -17.94
C LYS A 363 2.64 -30.79 -16.64
N ASP A 364 2.98 -29.87 -15.76
CA ASP A 364 3.82 -30.14 -14.58
C ASP A 364 2.99 -30.36 -13.30
N SER A 365 1.86 -29.67 -13.14
CA SER A 365 0.83 -30.01 -12.15
C SER A 365 -0.53 -29.40 -12.52
N MET A 366 -1.40 -30.24 -13.08
CA MET A 366 -2.80 -29.91 -13.33
C MET A 366 -3.54 -29.45 -12.06
N ASP A 367 -3.13 -29.93 -10.87
CA ASP A 367 -3.78 -29.54 -9.62
C ASP A 367 -3.30 -28.18 -9.10
N LYS A 368 -2.01 -27.83 -9.26
CA LYS A 368 -1.55 -26.44 -9.07
C LYS A 368 -2.26 -25.49 -10.02
N TYR A 369 -2.43 -25.89 -11.29
CA TYR A 369 -3.16 -25.13 -12.30
C TYR A 369 -4.62 -24.87 -11.89
N LYS A 370 -5.39 -25.89 -11.46
CA LYS A 370 -6.75 -25.70 -10.92
C LYS A 370 -6.75 -24.80 -9.68
N TYR A 371 -5.84 -25.03 -8.75
CA TYR A 371 -5.74 -24.27 -7.50
C TYR A 371 -5.56 -22.77 -7.78
N ILE A 372 -4.56 -22.44 -8.60
CA ILE A 372 -4.27 -21.05 -9.00
C ILE A 372 -5.39 -20.48 -9.85
N ARG A 373 -5.98 -21.25 -10.77
CA ARG A 373 -7.15 -20.84 -11.55
C ARG A 373 -8.27 -20.32 -10.66
N TYR A 374 -8.81 -21.15 -9.78
CA TYR A 374 -9.98 -20.77 -8.97
C TYR A 374 -9.58 -19.79 -7.87
N LEU A 375 -8.57 -20.14 -7.06
CA LEU A 375 -8.24 -19.41 -5.83
C LEU A 375 -7.41 -18.15 -6.06
N SER A 376 -6.46 -18.15 -7.00
CA SER A 376 -5.63 -16.98 -7.32
C SER A 376 -6.20 -16.12 -8.47
N MET A 377 -6.87 -16.73 -9.46
CA MET A 377 -7.29 -16.06 -10.71
C MET A 377 -8.80 -16.00 -10.97
N ASN A 378 -9.68 -16.35 -10.03
CA ASN A 378 -11.16 -16.27 -10.13
C ASN A 378 -11.78 -17.19 -11.22
N GLY A 379 -11.09 -18.22 -11.67
CA GLY A 379 -11.50 -19.02 -12.82
C GLY A 379 -11.17 -18.37 -14.18
N ARG A 380 -10.44 -17.23 -14.19
CA ARG A 380 -10.00 -16.55 -15.42
C ARG A 380 -8.87 -17.33 -16.09
N GLU A 381 -9.00 -17.51 -17.39
CA GLU A 381 -8.03 -18.18 -18.26
C GLU A 381 -7.15 -17.16 -19.00
N TYR A 382 -5.93 -17.56 -19.37
CA TYR A 382 -4.95 -16.71 -20.07
C TYR A 382 -4.30 -17.42 -21.27
N ASN A 383 -4.99 -18.37 -21.90
CA ASN A 383 -4.46 -19.12 -23.04
C ASN A 383 -4.65 -18.34 -24.35
N GLU A 384 -5.79 -17.67 -24.50
CA GLU A 384 -6.17 -16.94 -25.71
C GLU A 384 -6.85 -15.59 -25.42
N VAL A 385 -6.84 -14.67 -26.38
CA VAL A 385 -7.53 -13.36 -26.27
C VAL A 385 -9.04 -13.51 -26.02
N LYS A 386 -9.67 -14.60 -26.49
CA LYS A 386 -11.08 -14.90 -26.22
C LYS A 386 -11.37 -15.24 -24.74
N ASP A 387 -10.36 -15.68 -23.99
CA ASP A 387 -10.50 -15.97 -22.56
C ASP A 387 -10.67 -14.69 -21.73
N CYS A 388 -10.10 -13.59 -22.21
CA CYS A 388 -10.15 -12.28 -21.55
C CYS A 388 -11.57 -11.71 -21.40
N GLN A 389 -12.52 -12.16 -22.22
CA GLN A 389 -13.91 -11.71 -22.22
C GLN A 389 -14.89 -12.73 -21.58
N LYS A 390 -14.40 -13.87 -21.08
CA LYS A 390 -15.24 -14.87 -20.40
C LYS A 390 -15.56 -14.41 -18.98
N GLU A 391 -16.82 -14.59 -18.56
CA GLU A 391 -17.24 -14.37 -17.17
C GLU A 391 -16.49 -15.33 -16.24
N THR A 392 -15.74 -14.74 -15.30
CA THR A 392 -15.08 -15.41 -14.17
C THR A 392 -16.10 -16.02 -13.23
N SER A 393 -15.66 -16.95 -12.38
CA SER A 393 -16.51 -17.52 -11.33
C SER A 393 -17.07 -16.47 -10.37
N VAL A 394 -16.31 -15.39 -10.09
CA VAL A 394 -16.78 -14.26 -9.26
C VAL A 394 -17.84 -13.44 -9.98
N GLU A 395 -17.64 -13.08 -11.25
CA GLU A 395 -18.63 -12.35 -12.05
C GLU A 395 -19.93 -13.16 -12.21
N LYS A 396 -19.83 -14.48 -12.44
CA LYS A 396 -20.97 -15.41 -12.50
C LYS A 396 -21.75 -15.46 -11.19
N LEU A 397 -21.10 -15.70 -10.06
CA LEU A 397 -21.77 -15.71 -8.75
C LEU A 397 -22.36 -14.34 -8.40
N GLN A 398 -21.68 -13.23 -8.73
CA GLN A 398 -22.21 -11.88 -8.53
C GLN A 398 -23.44 -11.59 -9.39
N LYS A 399 -23.52 -12.18 -10.59
CA LYS A 399 -24.68 -12.13 -11.49
C LYS A 399 -25.83 -12.98 -10.95
N SER A 400 -25.56 -14.19 -10.46
CA SER A 400 -26.54 -15.01 -9.74
C SER A 400 -27.09 -14.33 -8.48
N LEU A 401 -26.24 -13.69 -7.67
CA LEU A 401 -26.63 -12.86 -6.51
C LEU A 401 -27.57 -11.71 -6.88
N LYS A 402 -27.41 -11.11 -8.08
CA LYS A 402 -28.27 -10.03 -8.59
C LYS A 402 -29.61 -10.57 -9.12
N GLN A 403 -29.66 -11.81 -9.60
CA GLN A 403 -30.88 -12.48 -10.05
C GLN A 403 -31.69 -13.09 -8.89
N LYS A 404 -31.01 -13.60 -7.86
CA LYS A 404 -31.58 -14.18 -6.65
C LYS A 404 -30.95 -13.51 -5.41
N PRO A 405 -31.47 -12.35 -4.96
CA PRO A 405 -30.93 -11.63 -3.81
C PRO A 405 -30.95 -12.46 -2.53
N VAL A 406 -29.82 -12.50 -1.83
CA VAL A 406 -29.65 -13.30 -0.61
C VAL A 406 -30.44 -12.71 0.54
N THR A 407 -31.26 -13.56 1.17
CA THR A 407 -31.92 -13.25 2.43
C THR A 407 -31.02 -13.61 3.61
N PHE A 408 -30.74 -12.60 4.43
CA PHE A 408 -30.07 -12.76 5.73
C PHE A 408 -31.11 -12.69 6.84
N THR A 409 -31.07 -13.66 7.76
CA THR A 409 -31.88 -13.68 8.98
C THR A 409 -31.48 -12.55 9.94
N MET A 410 -32.32 -12.22 10.92
CA MET A 410 -32.01 -11.17 11.89
C MET A 410 -30.73 -11.46 12.71
N ALA A 411 -30.44 -12.73 13.01
CA ALA A 411 -29.22 -13.12 13.70
C ALA A 411 -27.97 -12.93 12.82
N GLU A 412 -28.05 -13.34 11.55
CA GLU A 412 -27.00 -13.13 10.54
C GLU A 412 -26.72 -11.65 10.33
N LYS A 413 -27.76 -10.82 10.11
CA LYS A 413 -27.62 -9.36 9.97
C LYS A 413 -26.97 -8.72 11.21
N LYS A 414 -27.36 -9.15 12.41
CA LYS A 414 -26.78 -8.64 13.65
C LYS A 414 -25.29 -8.99 13.78
N ALA A 415 -24.87 -10.23 13.48
CA ALA A 415 -23.45 -10.60 13.51
C ALA A 415 -22.61 -9.74 12.56
N ILE A 416 -23.10 -9.53 11.33
CA ILE A 416 -22.48 -8.65 10.32
C ILE A 416 -22.42 -7.20 10.81
N GLN A 417 -23.48 -6.72 11.47
CA GLN A 417 -23.55 -5.36 12.03
C GLN A 417 -22.54 -5.16 13.18
N ASP A 418 -22.49 -6.10 14.12
CA ASP A 418 -21.61 -6.02 15.30
C ASP A 418 -20.13 -6.04 14.88
N ASN A 419 -19.76 -6.93 13.96
CA ASN A 419 -18.39 -7.02 13.43
C ASN A 419 -17.97 -5.73 12.68
N CYS A 420 -18.91 -5.03 12.03
CA CYS A 420 -18.63 -3.82 11.24
C CYS A 420 -18.89 -2.49 11.96
N GLU A 421 -19.35 -2.49 13.21
CA GLU A 421 -19.62 -1.26 13.97
C GLU A 421 -18.35 -0.44 14.22
N LEU A 422 -17.18 -1.07 14.39
CA LEU A 422 -15.91 -0.36 14.54
C LEU A 422 -15.53 0.36 13.24
N SER A 423 -15.66 -0.28 12.08
CA SER A 423 -15.42 0.35 10.78
C SER A 423 -16.36 1.52 10.50
N PHE A 424 -17.64 1.42 10.92
CA PHE A 424 -18.57 2.54 10.87
C PHE A 424 -18.18 3.68 11.82
N SER A 425 -17.74 3.34 13.04
CA SER A 425 -17.30 4.31 14.04
C SER A 425 -16.03 5.06 13.62
N ALA A 426 -15.10 4.40 12.91
CA ALA A 426 -13.90 5.02 12.37
C ALA A 426 -14.21 6.05 11.27
N ILE A 427 -15.21 5.78 10.41
CA ILE A 427 -15.72 6.76 9.44
C ILE A 427 -16.25 8.02 10.16
N LEU A 428 -17.05 7.85 11.21
CA LEU A 428 -17.63 8.97 11.96
C LEU A 428 -16.62 9.76 12.81
N ARG A 429 -15.60 9.10 13.38
CA ARG A 429 -14.68 9.70 14.37
C ARG A 429 -13.31 10.10 13.82
N GLN A 430 -12.79 9.33 12.86
CA GLN A 430 -11.46 9.49 12.29
C GLN A 430 -11.50 9.93 10.82
N GLY A 431 -12.69 10.16 10.26
CA GLY A 431 -12.86 10.59 8.87
C GLY A 431 -12.48 9.52 7.84
N TRP A 432 -12.49 8.23 8.20
CA TRP A 432 -12.18 7.15 7.26
C TRP A 432 -13.17 7.13 6.08
N PRO A 433 -12.75 6.66 4.89
CA PRO A 433 -13.63 6.62 3.73
C PRO A 433 -14.86 5.73 3.91
N ALA A 434 -16.00 6.18 3.39
CA ALA A 434 -17.28 5.44 3.44
C ALA A 434 -17.27 4.08 2.71
N SER A 435 -16.18 3.75 2.02
CA SER A 435 -15.90 2.43 1.43
C SER A 435 -15.50 1.38 2.46
N PHE A 436 -14.84 1.74 3.57
CA PHE A 436 -14.37 0.77 4.59
C PHE A 436 -15.52 -0.03 5.20
N PHE A 437 -16.61 0.63 5.60
CA PHE A 437 -17.81 -0.05 6.10
C PHE A 437 -18.48 -0.92 5.03
N ARG A 438 -18.47 -0.50 3.76
CA ARG A 438 -18.98 -1.32 2.64
C ARG A 438 -18.16 -2.60 2.47
N GLN A 439 -16.83 -2.48 2.50
CA GLN A 439 -15.91 -3.62 2.41
C GLN A 439 -16.11 -4.59 3.58
N CYS A 440 -16.23 -4.08 4.81
CA CYS A 440 -16.53 -4.91 5.98
C CYS A 440 -17.85 -5.66 5.83
N VAL A 441 -18.97 -4.96 5.52
CA VAL A 441 -20.27 -5.62 5.37
C VAL A 441 -20.25 -6.65 4.25
N ASN A 442 -19.57 -6.39 3.12
CA ASN A 442 -19.41 -7.35 2.03
C ASN A 442 -18.58 -8.60 2.43
N PHE A 443 -17.55 -8.43 3.27
CA PHE A 443 -16.72 -9.51 3.83
C PHE A 443 -17.49 -10.38 4.82
N GLU A 444 -18.13 -9.78 5.80
CA GLU A 444 -18.88 -10.49 6.84
C GLU A 444 -20.13 -11.17 6.27
N ALA A 445 -20.87 -10.50 5.37
CA ALA A 445 -22.03 -11.09 4.67
C ALA A 445 -21.62 -12.29 3.80
N THR A 446 -20.43 -12.26 3.23
CA THR A 446 -19.83 -13.38 2.51
C THR A 446 -19.52 -14.57 3.42
N ILE A 447 -18.91 -14.32 4.58
CA ILE A 447 -18.58 -15.39 5.55
C ILE A 447 -19.86 -16.08 6.02
N VAL A 448 -20.94 -15.32 6.20
CA VAL A 448 -22.27 -15.84 6.53
C VAL A 448 -22.93 -16.56 5.35
N TRP A 449 -22.81 -16.04 4.12
CA TRP A 449 -23.43 -16.64 2.93
C TRP A 449 -22.78 -17.98 2.51
N LYS A 450 -21.53 -18.24 2.93
CA LYS A 450 -20.67 -19.36 2.50
C LYS A 450 -21.37 -20.71 2.28
N ASP A 451 -22.15 -21.17 3.25
CA ASP A 451 -22.72 -22.52 3.27
C ASP A 451 -23.94 -22.64 2.32
N LYS A 452 -24.56 -21.49 2.03
CA LYS A 452 -25.63 -21.35 1.03
C LYS A 452 -25.04 -21.33 -0.39
N VAL A 453 -23.80 -20.87 -0.59
CA VAL A 453 -23.16 -20.86 -1.93
C VAL A 453 -22.89 -22.27 -2.44
N GLN A 454 -22.28 -23.12 -1.61
CA GLN A 454 -21.90 -24.49 -1.97
C GLN A 454 -23.12 -25.38 -2.30
N THR A 455 -24.28 -25.05 -1.73
CA THR A 455 -25.54 -25.77 -1.96
C THR A 455 -26.37 -25.18 -3.10
N GLU A 456 -26.30 -23.87 -3.36
CA GLU A 456 -27.06 -23.22 -4.45
C GLU A 456 -26.31 -23.12 -5.79
N PHE A 457 -24.97 -23.14 -5.80
CA PHE A 457 -24.15 -22.83 -6.99
C PHE A 457 -22.90 -23.73 -7.19
N PRO A 458 -22.98 -25.06 -7.03
CA PRO A 458 -21.81 -25.96 -7.09
C PRO A 458 -21.05 -25.93 -8.42
N ASP A 459 -21.71 -25.61 -9.54
CA ASP A 459 -21.09 -25.61 -10.88
C ASP A 459 -20.18 -24.41 -11.16
N ILE A 460 -20.21 -23.35 -10.32
CA ILE A 460 -19.48 -22.10 -10.60
C ILE A 460 -18.07 -22.12 -9.99
N VAL A 461 -17.89 -22.74 -8.82
CA VAL A 461 -16.60 -23.07 -8.21
C VAL A 461 -16.73 -24.44 -7.54
N PRO A 462 -15.88 -25.43 -7.89
CA PRO A 462 -15.88 -26.73 -7.22
C PRO A 462 -15.66 -26.58 -5.71
N ASN A 463 -16.33 -27.41 -4.90
CA ASN A 463 -16.38 -27.27 -3.45
C ASN A 463 -14.98 -27.31 -2.79
N GLU A 464 -14.04 -28.07 -3.35
CA GLU A 464 -12.64 -28.15 -2.92
C GLU A 464 -11.83 -26.85 -3.13
N TYR A 465 -12.33 -25.94 -3.97
CA TYR A 465 -11.76 -24.60 -4.21
C TYR A 465 -12.64 -23.48 -3.66
N PHE A 466 -13.46 -23.75 -2.64
CA PHE A 466 -14.29 -22.74 -1.97
C PHE A 466 -13.76 -22.37 -0.57
N ASP A 467 -12.83 -21.41 -0.50
CA ASP A 467 -12.35 -20.81 0.78
C ASP A 467 -12.96 -19.41 0.96
N THR A 468 -13.62 -19.18 2.10
CA THR A 468 -14.30 -17.92 2.43
C THR A 468 -13.39 -16.71 2.54
N ARG A 469 -12.10 -16.93 2.82
CA ARG A 469 -11.10 -15.86 2.90
C ARG A 469 -10.66 -15.41 1.50
N LEU A 470 -10.98 -16.17 0.45
CA LEU A 470 -10.44 -15.98 -0.90
C LEU A 470 -11.39 -15.17 -1.79
N LYS A 471 -11.39 -13.85 -1.53
CA LYS A 471 -11.99 -12.78 -2.38
C LYS A 471 -13.50 -12.72 -2.50
N TRP A 472 -14.24 -13.70 -1.98
CA TRP A 472 -15.70 -13.58 -1.89
C TRP A 472 -16.12 -12.29 -1.15
N SER A 473 -15.23 -11.73 -0.32
CA SER A 473 -15.27 -10.37 0.25
C SER A 473 -15.60 -9.22 -0.72
N ARG A 474 -15.46 -9.45 -2.03
CA ARG A 474 -15.77 -8.51 -3.11
C ARG A 474 -17.20 -8.63 -3.66
N PHE A 475 -18.00 -9.60 -3.18
CA PHE A 475 -19.43 -9.62 -3.47
C PHE A 475 -20.11 -8.39 -2.88
N GLU A 476 -20.83 -7.65 -3.72
CA GLU A 476 -21.59 -6.49 -3.29
C GLU A 476 -22.98 -6.90 -2.80
N PHE A 477 -23.27 -6.56 -1.54
CA PHE A 477 -24.60 -6.70 -0.93
C PHE A 477 -25.21 -5.29 -0.68
N PRO A 478 -25.46 -4.47 -1.74
CA PRO A 478 -25.77 -3.04 -1.58
C PRO A 478 -27.04 -2.77 -0.76
N ALA A 479 -28.02 -3.68 -0.80
CA ALA A 479 -29.22 -3.60 0.03
C ALA A 479 -28.88 -3.73 1.53
N LEU A 480 -28.06 -4.72 1.90
CA LEU A 480 -27.61 -4.94 3.27
C LEU A 480 -26.70 -3.79 3.76
N VAL A 481 -25.78 -3.31 2.91
CA VAL A 481 -24.94 -2.14 3.20
C VAL A 481 -25.80 -0.90 3.50
N LYS A 482 -26.88 -0.69 2.75
CA LYS A 482 -27.83 0.41 3.00
C LYS A 482 -28.58 0.22 4.33
N GLU A 483 -29.12 -0.97 4.56
CA GLU A 483 -29.87 -1.31 5.77
C GLU A 483 -29.02 -1.15 7.05
N LEU A 484 -27.85 -1.79 7.09
CA LEU A 484 -26.97 -1.73 8.27
C LEU A 484 -26.39 -0.32 8.49
N ARG A 485 -26.15 0.45 7.42
CA ARG A 485 -25.79 1.87 7.53
C ARG A 485 -26.89 2.68 8.22
N GLN A 486 -28.16 2.49 7.83
CA GLN A 486 -29.28 3.20 8.44
C GLN A 486 -29.44 2.82 9.92
N GLN A 487 -29.33 1.54 10.26
CA GLN A 487 -29.41 1.05 11.64
C GLN A 487 -28.26 1.57 12.52
N LEU A 488 -27.01 1.55 12.03
CA LEU A 488 -25.86 2.08 12.78
C LEU A 488 -25.86 3.61 12.87
N ALA A 489 -26.35 4.32 11.85
CA ALA A 489 -26.54 5.77 11.91
C ALA A 489 -27.59 6.15 12.96
N GLN A 490 -28.73 5.45 13.02
CA GLN A 490 -29.74 5.62 14.07
C GLN A 490 -29.17 5.33 15.46
N LYS A 491 -28.45 4.21 15.64
CA LYS A 491 -27.78 3.84 16.91
C LYS A 491 -26.79 4.91 17.37
N ASN A 492 -25.97 5.45 16.46
CA ASN A 492 -25.01 6.51 16.79
C ASN A 492 -25.70 7.85 17.06
N ALA A 493 -26.74 8.22 16.29
CA ALA A 493 -27.52 9.43 16.55
C ALA A 493 -28.19 9.40 17.94
N GLN A 494 -28.77 8.25 18.32
CA GLN A 494 -29.32 8.04 19.65
C GLN A 494 -28.23 8.13 20.73
N TRP A 495 -27.07 7.49 20.53
CA TRP A 495 -25.93 7.61 21.44
C TRP A 495 -25.48 9.06 21.62
N PHE A 496 -25.40 9.85 20.54
CA PHE A 496 -25.10 11.29 20.60
C PHE A 496 -26.14 12.08 21.40
N VAL A 497 -27.43 11.79 21.24
CA VAL A 497 -28.50 12.39 22.04
C VAL A 497 -28.35 12.02 23.52
N ASP A 498 -28.09 10.76 23.84
CA ASP A 498 -28.05 10.30 25.24
C ASP A 498 -26.78 10.75 26.00
N HIS A 499 -25.66 10.96 25.28
CA HIS A 499 -24.36 11.24 25.91
C HIS A 499 -23.86 12.69 25.72
N ILE A 500 -24.37 13.43 24.72
CA ILE A 500 -23.92 14.81 24.41
C ILE A 500 -25.06 15.84 24.52
N SER A 501 -26.34 15.43 24.57
CA SER A 501 -27.44 16.40 24.81
C SER A 501 -27.32 17.03 26.21
N PRO A 502 -27.57 18.34 26.41
CA PRO A 502 -27.11 19.07 27.61
C PRO A 502 -27.81 18.77 28.95
N LYS A 503 -28.56 17.65 29.06
CA LYS A 503 -29.34 17.28 30.26
C LYS A 503 -28.48 16.90 31.48
N ARG A 504 -27.18 16.68 31.31
CA ARG A 504 -26.19 16.78 32.40
C ARG A 504 -25.34 17.99 32.12
N SER A 505 -25.34 18.97 33.02
CA SER A 505 -24.53 20.16 32.81
C SER A 505 -23.04 19.81 32.94
N CYS A 506 -22.18 20.52 32.22
CA CYS A 506 -20.73 20.37 32.39
C CYS A 506 -20.22 20.95 33.74
N ARG A 507 -21.09 21.38 34.66
CA ARG A 507 -20.75 21.64 36.08
C ARG A 507 -20.87 20.39 36.96
N ASP A 508 -21.71 19.43 36.57
CA ASP A 508 -22.08 18.28 37.42
C ASP A 508 -21.26 17.02 37.13
N GLN A 509 -20.27 17.09 36.23
CA GLN A 509 -19.29 16.02 36.10
C GLN A 509 -18.33 16.03 37.31
N PRO A 510 -18.09 14.88 37.96
CA PRO A 510 -17.18 14.82 39.10
C PRO A 510 -15.78 15.24 38.67
N LYS A 511 -15.10 16.04 39.50
CA LYS A 511 -13.72 16.49 39.26
C LYS A 511 -12.80 15.29 39.14
N MET A 512 -12.41 14.92 37.91
CA MET A 512 -11.44 13.85 37.68
C MET A 512 -10.07 14.27 38.24
N GLN A 513 -9.72 13.70 39.39
CA GLN A 513 -8.35 13.79 39.92
C GLN A 513 -7.48 12.75 39.23
N PHE A 514 -6.56 13.22 38.40
CA PHE A 514 -5.50 12.37 37.85
C PHE A 514 -4.48 12.08 38.95
N VAL A 515 -4.28 10.80 39.26
CA VAL A 515 -3.25 10.34 40.21
C VAL A 515 -2.11 9.71 39.40
N SER A 516 -0.95 10.36 39.38
CA SER A 516 0.22 9.86 38.68
C SER A 516 0.92 8.77 39.50
N GLY A 517 1.08 7.58 38.90
CA GLY A 517 1.81 6.47 39.50
C GLY A 517 2.56 5.68 38.43
N GLN A 518 3.90 5.69 38.52
CA GLN A 518 4.88 4.97 37.69
C GLN A 518 4.33 4.37 36.38
N GLY A 519 4.32 5.18 35.31
CA GLY A 519 4.07 4.74 33.94
C GLY A 519 2.61 4.50 33.55
N ASN A 520 1.65 4.56 34.47
CA ASN A 520 0.22 4.32 34.16
C ASN A 520 -0.67 5.48 34.61
N TRP A 521 -1.67 5.79 33.78
CA TRP A 521 -2.74 6.73 34.11
C TRP A 521 -3.95 5.97 34.64
N TRP A 522 -4.45 6.38 35.81
CA TRP A 522 -5.58 5.73 36.48
C TRP A 522 -6.74 6.70 36.61
N TYR A 523 -7.96 6.25 36.32
CA TYR A 523 -9.19 6.92 36.74
C TYR A 523 -9.85 6.14 37.88
N LYS A 524 -10.49 6.86 38.80
CA LYS A 524 -11.30 6.29 39.88
C LYS A 524 -12.69 6.93 39.85
N THR A 525 -13.71 6.11 39.65
CA THR A 525 -15.11 6.45 39.89
C THR A 525 -15.71 5.42 40.83
N GLU A 526 -16.78 5.76 41.53
CA GLU A 526 -17.21 5.00 42.72
C GLU A 526 -17.92 3.66 42.42
N ASN A 527 -18.25 3.36 41.15
CA ASN A 527 -19.21 2.29 40.82
C ASN A 527 -18.88 1.38 39.62
N TYR A 528 -17.72 1.46 38.96
CA TYR A 528 -17.38 0.50 37.87
C TYR A 528 -15.90 0.10 37.76
N THR A 529 -15.69 -1.07 37.17
CA THR A 529 -14.44 -1.86 37.16
C THR A 529 -13.29 -1.25 36.34
N ARG A 530 -12.05 -1.64 36.68
CA ARG A 530 -10.80 -1.29 35.99
C ARG A 530 -10.82 -1.60 34.49
N TYR A 531 -10.24 -0.71 33.70
CA TYR A 531 -9.72 -0.98 32.35
C TYR A 531 -8.26 -0.51 32.29
N ASN A 532 -7.36 -1.34 31.76
CA ASN A 532 -5.98 -0.93 31.46
C ASN A 532 -5.92 -0.37 30.03
N TYR A 533 -5.30 0.80 29.87
CA TYR A 533 -4.94 1.37 28.57
C TYR A 533 -3.43 1.54 28.49
N SER A 534 -2.79 0.93 27.49
CA SER A 534 -1.37 1.07 27.22
C SER A 534 -1.12 2.21 26.22
N TYR A 535 -0.41 3.25 26.67
CA TYR A 535 0.33 4.26 25.90
C TYR A 535 -0.21 4.68 24.51
N GLY A 536 -0.68 5.92 24.40
CA GLY A 536 -0.64 6.65 23.11
C GLY A 536 -1.62 7.82 22.97
N GLU A 537 -2.89 7.59 23.29
CA GLU A 537 -3.98 8.48 22.86
C GLU A 537 -4.77 9.08 24.04
N GLU A 538 -5.15 10.36 23.93
CA GLU A 538 -6.23 10.91 24.76
C GLU A 538 -7.57 10.28 24.33
N PRO A 539 -8.45 9.87 25.27
CA PRO A 539 -9.77 9.39 24.91
C PRO A 539 -10.59 10.53 24.29
N GLY A 540 -10.86 10.43 22.97
CA GLY A 540 -11.41 11.51 22.13
C GLY A 540 -12.73 12.16 22.58
N VAL A 541 -13.41 11.60 23.59
CA VAL A 541 -14.50 12.26 24.35
C VAL A 541 -14.06 13.64 24.86
N VAL A 542 -12.82 13.77 25.36
CA VAL A 542 -12.28 15.05 25.87
C VAL A 542 -12.15 16.09 24.74
N GLN A 543 -11.70 15.65 23.57
CA GLN A 543 -11.51 16.51 22.40
C GLN A 543 -12.86 16.96 21.80
N ILE A 544 -13.84 16.05 21.70
CA ILE A 544 -15.22 16.34 21.28
C ILE A 544 -15.87 17.35 22.24
N CYS A 545 -15.77 17.13 23.56
CA CYS A 545 -16.27 18.09 24.55
C CYS A 545 -15.59 19.46 24.43
N THR A 546 -14.30 19.51 24.08
CA THR A 546 -13.55 20.77 23.94
C THR A 546 -13.99 21.57 22.71
N GLU A 547 -14.21 20.93 21.56
CA GLU A 547 -14.75 21.62 20.37
C GLU A 547 -16.25 21.95 20.49
N ALA A 548 -17.07 21.07 21.09
CA ALA A 548 -18.47 21.38 21.38
C ALA A 548 -18.60 22.61 22.30
N ARG A 549 -17.65 22.79 23.24
CA ARG A 549 -17.57 23.94 24.14
C ARG A 549 -17.08 25.23 23.45
N LYS A 550 -16.32 25.13 22.36
CA LYS A 550 -15.98 26.27 21.48
C LYS A 550 -17.13 26.66 20.55
N ARG A 551 -17.98 25.69 20.17
CA ARG A 551 -19.12 25.84 19.25
C ARG A 551 -20.47 25.90 19.97
N SER A 552 -20.51 26.40 21.21
CA SER A 552 -21.62 26.21 22.16
C SER A 552 -22.87 27.09 21.91
N THR A 553 -23.32 27.20 20.66
CA THR A 553 -24.68 27.64 20.32
C THR A 553 -25.52 26.43 19.92
N SER A 554 -26.84 26.51 20.09
CA SER A 554 -27.75 25.45 19.66
C SER A 554 -27.80 25.27 18.12
N ALA A 555 -27.28 26.23 17.36
CA ALA A 555 -27.03 26.10 15.93
C ALA A 555 -25.87 25.13 15.65
N GLY A 556 -24.69 25.34 16.25
CA GLY A 556 -23.49 24.53 15.92
C GLY A 556 -23.64 23.03 16.14
N LEU A 557 -24.46 22.59 17.11
CA LEU A 557 -24.79 21.18 17.30
C LEU A 557 -25.82 20.68 16.26
N LYS A 558 -26.80 21.51 15.88
CA LYS A 558 -27.74 21.20 14.79
C LYS A 558 -27.01 21.09 13.46
N ASP A 559 -26.08 21.99 13.17
CA ASP A 559 -25.30 22.01 11.93
C ASP A 559 -24.41 20.75 11.82
N TYR A 560 -23.80 20.32 12.93
CA TYR A 560 -23.02 19.07 12.99
C TYR A 560 -23.90 17.82 12.81
N LEU A 561 -25.06 17.76 13.46
CA LEU A 561 -26.02 16.67 13.28
C LEU A 561 -26.63 16.66 11.86
N TYR A 562 -26.88 17.83 11.27
CA TYR A 562 -27.34 17.99 9.89
C TYR A 562 -26.29 17.54 8.89
N LEU A 563 -25.01 17.84 9.11
CA LEU A 563 -23.89 17.32 8.31
C LEU A 563 -23.78 15.79 8.41
N ILE A 564 -23.93 15.20 9.61
CA ILE A 564 -23.98 13.74 9.78
C ILE A 564 -25.19 13.14 9.04
N GLN A 565 -26.37 13.74 9.20
CA GLN A 565 -27.60 13.28 8.54
C GLN A 565 -27.43 13.31 7.01
N ARG A 566 -27.08 14.47 6.44
CA ARG A 566 -26.93 14.64 4.98
C ARG A 566 -25.80 13.79 4.39
N ARG A 567 -24.68 13.57 5.12
CA ARG A 567 -23.54 12.76 4.64
C ARG A 567 -23.76 11.24 4.77
N PHE A 568 -24.59 10.76 5.69
CA PHE A 568 -24.71 9.32 6.00
C PHE A 568 -26.11 8.70 5.89
N LEU A 569 -27.18 9.47 6.06
CA LEU A 569 -28.57 9.00 5.93
C LEU A 569 -29.20 9.34 4.57
N GLY A 570 -28.76 10.43 3.94
CA GLY A 570 -29.40 11.04 2.77
C GLY A 570 -30.05 12.38 3.13
N GLU A 571 -30.87 12.91 2.23
CA GLU A 571 -31.79 14.02 2.55
C GLU A 571 -33.04 13.51 3.29
#